data_AF-A0A963RQ80-F1
#
_entry.id   AF-A0A963RQ80-F1
#
_cell.length_a   1.000
_cell.length_b   1.000
_cell.length_c   1.000
_cell.angle_alpha   90.00
_cell.angle_beta   90.00
_cell.angle_gamma   90.00
#
_symmetry.space_group_name_H-M   'P 1'
#
loop_
_entity.id
_entity.type
_entity.pdbx_description
1 polymer ?
#
loop_
_entity_poly.entity_id
_entity_poly.type
_entity_poly.pdbx_seq_one_letter_code
_entity_poly.pdbx_strand_id
1 'polypeptide(L)'
;QPVEVLLRPAVELYTIAACAGAAFLCLVAPWSLALSPSMGVGSALAFGAYGAIRYRDARVILRYRHNIRRLPRYVMTSKDVPVSQQRLFVGRGFLWEQKHTHRLMQTYRPEFRRYVEPTPAYRLARRLEERLEFAPFPLSRLPALTGWDVPFNPVRPLPPVGGLPRLHGIEPDEVDVSLPLGERVGHSLVLGTTRVGKTRLAELFVTQDIRRKNAAGEHEVVIVIDPKGDADLLKRMYAEAQRAGREGEFYVFHLGWPDISARYNAVGRFGRISEVATRVAGQLSGEGNSAAFREFAWRFVNIIARALVELGQRPDYMLIQRHVINIDALFIEYAQHYFAKTEPKAWEVIVQIEAKLNEKNIPRNMIGREKRVVALEQYLSQARNYDPVLDGLRSAVRYDKTYFD
;
A
#
# COMPACT_ATOMS: atom_id res chain seq x y z
N GLN A 1 -38.50 -9.93 20.77
CA GLN A 1 -38.41 -11.23 20.07
C GLN A 1 -37.59 -12.17 20.95
N PRO A 2 -37.94 -13.47 21.06
CA PRO A 2 -37.13 -14.41 21.82
C PRO A 2 -35.71 -14.42 21.28
N VAL A 3 -34.74 -14.40 22.19
CA VAL A 3 -33.33 -14.34 21.86
C VAL A 3 -32.92 -15.66 21.21
N GLU A 4 -32.59 -15.61 19.92
CA GLU A 4 -32.16 -16.78 19.16
C GLU A 4 -30.84 -17.33 19.71
N VAL A 5 -30.85 -18.57 20.20
CA VAL A 5 -29.65 -19.27 20.72
C VAL A 5 -29.18 -20.31 19.71
N LEU A 6 -28.14 -19.97 18.95
CA LEU A 6 -27.55 -20.85 17.93
C LEU A 6 -26.49 -21.82 18.48
N LEU A 7 -25.92 -21.55 19.67
CA LEU A 7 -24.96 -22.44 20.35
C LEU A 7 -25.67 -23.56 21.13
N ARG A 8 -26.41 -24.43 20.43
CA ARG A 8 -27.17 -25.53 21.06
C ARG A 8 -26.96 -26.87 20.35
N PRO A 9 -27.37 -28.00 20.97
CA PRO A 9 -27.45 -29.26 20.26
C PRO A 9 -28.39 -29.13 19.05
N ALA A 10 -28.02 -29.75 17.93
CA ALA A 10 -28.87 -29.80 16.73
C ALA A 10 -29.92 -30.90 16.89
N VAL A 11 -30.88 -30.69 17.80
CA VAL A 11 -31.96 -31.65 18.10
C VAL A 11 -32.86 -31.93 16.90
N GLU A 12 -32.85 -31.03 15.91
CA GLU A 12 -33.44 -31.17 14.59
C GLU A 12 -33.03 -32.49 13.92
N LEU A 13 -31.80 -32.97 14.17
CA LEU A 13 -31.29 -34.23 13.65
C LEU A 13 -32.12 -35.44 14.13
N TYR A 14 -32.66 -35.40 15.34
CA TYR A 14 -33.55 -36.46 15.84
C TYR A 14 -34.87 -36.47 15.07
N THR A 15 -35.44 -35.29 14.78
CA THR A 15 -36.66 -35.19 13.96
C THR A 15 -36.40 -35.71 12.54
N ILE A 16 -35.25 -35.39 11.95
CA ILE A 16 -34.87 -35.89 10.62
C ILE A 16 -34.76 -37.41 10.63
N ALA A 17 -34.08 -37.99 11.63
CA ALA A 17 -33.96 -39.45 11.76
C ALA A 17 -35.34 -40.12 11.91
N ALA A 18 -36.22 -39.54 12.75
CA ALA A 18 -37.58 -40.04 12.93
C ALA A 18 -38.41 -39.94 11.63
N CYS A 19 -38.33 -38.82 10.91
CA CYS A 19 -39.01 -38.64 9.63
C CYS A 19 -38.49 -39.59 8.55
N ALA A 20 -37.17 -39.82 8.50
CA ALA A 20 -36.56 -40.76 7.58
C ALA A 20 -37.01 -42.20 7.87
N GLY A 21 -37.05 -42.59 9.15
CA GLY A 21 -37.58 -43.89 9.58
C GLY A 21 -39.07 -44.05 9.26
N ALA A 22 -39.89 -43.03 9.55
CA ALA A 22 -41.32 -43.05 9.25
C ALA A 22 -41.59 -43.09 7.74
N ALA A 23 -40.88 -42.31 6.93
CA ALA A 23 -40.98 -42.35 5.48
C ALA A 23 -40.57 -43.73 4.92
N PHE A 24 -39.49 -44.31 5.43
CA PHE A 24 -39.07 -45.66 5.07
C PHE A 24 -40.13 -46.71 5.39
N LEU A 25 -40.71 -46.68 6.60
CA LEU A 25 -41.79 -47.59 6.98
C LEU A 25 -43.05 -47.41 6.11
N CYS A 26 -43.42 -46.17 5.78
CA CYS A 26 -44.56 -45.89 4.91
C CYS A 26 -44.38 -46.46 3.49
N LEU A 27 -43.14 -46.59 3.00
CA LEU A 27 -42.84 -47.15 1.67
C LEU A 27 -42.68 -48.68 1.70
N VAL A 28 -41.98 -49.21 2.70
CA VAL A 28 -41.58 -50.62 2.74
C VAL A 28 -42.63 -51.50 3.43
N ALA A 29 -43.31 -50.98 4.44
CA ALA A 29 -44.30 -51.71 5.22
C ALA A 29 -45.54 -50.86 5.56
N PRO A 30 -46.27 -50.31 4.55
CA PRO A 30 -47.45 -49.48 4.80
C PRO A 30 -48.52 -50.19 5.64
N TRP A 31 -48.62 -51.53 5.53
CA TRP A 31 -49.55 -52.34 6.31
C TRP A 31 -49.29 -52.28 7.81
N SER A 32 -48.05 -52.10 8.26
CA SER A 32 -47.73 -52.01 9.70
C SER A 32 -48.25 -50.72 10.33
N LEU A 33 -48.62 -49.73 9.50
CA LEU A 33 -49.21 -48.45 9.90
C LEU A 33 -50.68 -48.36 9.51
N ALA A 34 -51.31 -49.47 9.10
CA ALA A 34 -52.67 -49.52 8.58
C ALA A 34 -52.92 -48.57 7.39
N LEU A 35 -51.89 -48.35 6.55
CA LEU A 35 -51.99 -47.53 5.34
C LEU A 35 -52.14 -48.40 4.08
N SER A 36 -52.91 -47.92 3.11
CA SER A 36 -52.87 -48.47 1.74
C SER A 36 -51.56 -48.06 1.04
N PRO A 37 -51.08 -48.79 0.02
CA PRO A 37 -49.83 -48.46 -0.67
C PRO A 37 -49.79 -47.04 -1.26
N SER A 38 -50.90 -46.56 -1.81
CA SER A 38 -51.02 -45.19 -2.34
C SER A 38 -50.97 -44.12 -1.23
N MET A 39 -51.63 -44.38 -0.10
CA MET A 39 -51.54 -43.51 1.08
C MET A 39 -50.14 -43.53 1.70
N GLY A 40 -49.47 -44.70 1.70
CA GLY A 40 -48.09 -44.85 2.16
C GLY A 40 -47.10 -43.97 1.38
N VAL A 41 -47.23 -43.91 0.05
CA VAL A 41 -46.43 -42.98 -0.78
C VAL A 41 -46.74 -41.52 -0.40
N GLY A 42 -48.00 -41.15 -0.22
CA GLY A 42 -48.39 -39.80 0.21
C GLY A 42 -47.81 -39.42 1.58
N SER A 43 -47.90 -40.30 2.57
CA SER A 43 -47.33 -40.10 3.90
C SER A 43 -45.79 -40.03 3.87
N ALA A 44 -45.13 -40.87 3.06
CA ALA A 44 -43.69 -40.83 2.89
C ALA A 44 -43.22 -39.49 2.31
N LEU A 45 -43.95 -38.94 1.32
CA LEU A 45 -43.68 -37.60 0.78
C LEU A 45 -43.85 -36.51 1.84
N ALA A 46 -44.90 -36.58 2.67
CA ALA A 46 -45.12 -35.63 3.75
C ALA A 46 -44.00 -35.66 4.80
N PHE A 47 -43.59 -36.86 5.24
CA PHE A 47 -42.44 -37.02 6.15
C PHE A 47 -41.12 -36.58 5.51
N GLY A 48 -40.92 -36.86 4.22
CA GLY A 48 -39.76 -36.38 3.46
C GLY A 48 -39.70 -34.86 3.39
N ALA A 49 -40.83 -34.21 3.09
CA ALA A 49 -40.93 -32.75 3.03
C ALA A 49 -40.66 -32.12 4.42
N TYR A 50 -41.28 -32.64 5.47
CA TYR A 50 -41.04 -32.16 6.83
C TYR A 50 -39.59 -32.40 7.29
N GLY A 51 -39.03 -33.57 6.97
CA GLY A 51 -37.62 -33.89 7.21
C GLY A 51 -36.67 -32.92 6.48
N ALA A 52 -36.99 -32.51 5.25
CA ALA A 52 -36.20 -31.54 4.50
C ALA A 52 -36.23 -30.13 5.14
N ILE A 53 -37.37 -29.71 5.67
CA ILE A 53 -37.50 -28.45 6.43
C ILE A 53 -36.62 -28.52 7.69
N ARG A 54 -36.73 -29.60 8.48
CA ARG A 54 -35.90 -29.77 9.68
C ARG A 54 -34.41 -29.91 9.38
N TYR A 55 -34.06 -30.45 8.22
CA TYR A 55 -32.68 -30.49 7.73
C TYR A 55 -32.12 -29.10 7.43
N ARG A 56 -32.95 -28.18 6.90
CA ARG A 56 -32.55 -26.77 6.76
C ARG A 56 -32.25 -26.15 8.12
N ASP A 57 -33.11 -26.37 9.12
CA ASP A 57 -32.91 -25.85 10.48
C ASP A 57 -31.63 -26.41 11.12
N ALA A 58 -31.39 -27.72 10.98
CA ALA A 58 -30.18 -28.38 11.47
C ALA A 58 -28.92 -27.80 10.82
N ARG A 59 -28.98 -27.53 9.51
CA ARG A 59 -27.84 -26.96 8.75
C ARG A 59 -27.45 -25.58 9.25
N VAL A 60 -28.40 -24.72 9.64
CA VAL A 60 -28.09 -23.39 10.19
C VAL A 60 -27.27 -23.52 11.47
N ILE A 61 -27.69 -24.39 12.41
CA ILE A 61 -27.02 -24.60 13.69
C ILE A 61 -25.63 -25.22 13.48
N LEU A 62 -25.53 -26.22 12.61
CA LEU A 62 -24.25 -26.89 12.33
C LEU A 62 -23.26 -25.95 11.64
N ARG A 63 -23.70 -25.16 10.65
CA ARG A 63 -22.88 -24.14 9.98
C ARG A 63 -22.41 -23.08 10.96
N TYR A 64 -23.29 -22.58 11.83
CA TYR A 64 -22.94 -21.61 12.85
C TYR A 64 -21.86 -22.16 13.80
N ARG A 65 -22.06 -23.36 14.34
CA ARG A 65 -21.09 -24.04 15.22
C ARG A 65 -19.75 -24.29 14.52
N HIS A 66 -19.77 -24.59 13.23
CA HIS A 66 -18.56 -24.76 12.42
C HIS A 66 -17.80 -23.43 12.29
N ASN A 67 -18.48 -22.36 11.88
CA ASN A 67 -17.90 -21.04 11.67
C ASN A 67 -17.32 -20.42 12.95
N ILE A 68 -17.94 -20.65 14.11
CA ILE A 68 -17.44 -20.16 15.39
C ILE A 68 -16.08 -20.78 15.77
N ARG A 69 -15.86 -22.05 15.38
CA ARG A 69 -14.60 -22.76 15.65
C ARG A 69 -13.55 -22.52 14.57
N ARG A 70 -14.00 -22.27 13.33
CA ARG A 70 -13.14 -22.19 12.15
C ARG A 70 -13.42 -20.90 11.41
N LEU A 71 -12.38 -20.10 11.23
CA LEU A 71 -12.45 -18.90 10.42
C LEU A 71 -12.95 -19.24 9.00
N PRO A 72 -14.04 -18.61 8.52
CA PRO A 72 -14.51 -18.78 7.16
C PRO A 72 -13.39 -18.47 6.15
N ARG A 73 -13.19 -19.36 5.17
CA ARG A 73 -12.21 -19.15 4.12
C ARG A 73 -12.86 -18.37 2.97
N TYR A 74 -12.45 -17.13 2.80
CA TYR A 74 -12.83 -16.32 1.64
C TYR A 74 -11.65 -16.22 0.67
N VAL A 75 -11.87 -16.62 -0.58
CA VAL A 75 -10.87 -16.56 -1.66
C VAL A 75 -11.52 -15.92 -2.86
N MET A 76 -10.80 -15.03 -3.52
CA MET A 76 -11.24 -14.32 -4.70
C MET A 76 -10.08 -14.27 -5.68
N THR A 77 -10.34 -14.57 -6.96
CA THR A 77 -9.33 -14.32 -7.99
C THR A 77 -9.33 -12.83 -8.32
N SER A 78 -8.21 -12.30 -8.85
CA SER A 78 -8.20 -10.87 -9.19
C SER A 78 -9.31 -10.50 -10.18
N LYS A 79 -9.67 -11.39 -11.12
CA LYS A 79 -10.72 -11.12 -12.12
C LYS A 79 -12.09 -10.90 -11.48
N ASP A 80 -12.35 -11.55 -10.35
CA ASP A 80 -13.63 -11.48 -9.64
C ASP A 80 -13.74 -10.26 -8.72
N VAL A 81 -12.68 -9.44 -8.61
CA VAL A 81 -12.71 -8.21 -7.81
C VAL A 81 -13.75 -7.25 -8.41
N PRO A 82 -14.83 -6.93 -7.67
CA PRO A 82 -15.88 -6.07 -8.18
C PRO A 82 -15.37 -4.64 -8.30
N VAL A 83 -15.69 -3.99 -9.41
CA VAL A 83 -15.35 -2.58 -9.66
C VAL A 83 -16.65 -1.81 -9.83
N SER A 84 -16.80 -0.72 -9.09
CA SER A 84 -17.96 0.17 -9.17
C SER A 84 -17.50 1.61 -9.31
N GLN A 85 -18.29 2.43 -10.02
CA GLN A 85 -18.08 3.88 -10.13
C GLN A 85 -18.61 4.66 -8.93
N GLN A 86 -19.25 3.99 -7.96
CA GLN A 86 -19.87 4.65 -6.80
C GLN A 86 -19.40 4.06 -5.45
N ARG A 87 -18.82 2.86 -5.49
CA ARG A 87 -18.51 2.06 -4.30
C ARG A 87 -17.11 1.43 -4.43
N LEU A 88 -16.37 1.40 -3.33
CA LEU A 88 -15.12 0.66 -3.16
C LEU A 88 -15.42 -0.59 -2.34
N PHE A 89 -15.29 -1.77 -2.92
CA PHE A 89 -15.45 -3.03 -2.22
C PHE A 89 -14.31 -3.24 -1.20
N VAL A 90 -14.67 -3.66 0.01
CA VAL A 90 -13.75 -3.87 1.14
C VAL A 90 -13.56 -5.35 1.44
N GLY A 91 -14.63 -6.14 1.30
CA GLY A 91 -14.62 -7.55 1.68
C GLY A 91 -16.01 -8.05 2.04
N ARG A 92 -16.07 -9.26 2.60
CA ARG A 92 -17.28 -9.80 3.21
C ARG A 92 -17.41 -9.33 4.65
N GLY A 93 -18.64 -9.06 5.09
CA GLY A 93 -18.94 -8.65 6.44
C GLY A 93 -20.43 -8.43 6.66
N PHE A 94 -20.79 -7.74 7.73
CA PHE A 94 -22.19 -7.50 8.10
C PHE A 94 -22.29 -6.23 8.95
N LEU A 95 -23.47 -5.63 8.97
CA LEU A 95 -23.75 -4.53 9.89
C LEU A 95 -23.78 -5.08 11.32
N TRP A 96 -22.95 -4.51 12.20
CA TRP A 96 -22.96 -4.92 13.60
C TRP A 96 -24.26 -4.46 14.28
N GLU A 97 -24.90 -5.35 15.00
CA GLU A 97 -26.23 -5.16 15.62
C GLU A 97 -26.21 -5.78 17.02
N GLN A 98 -27.23 -5.49 17.83
CA GLN A 98 -27.33 -6.03 19.18
C GLN A 98 -27.29 -7.58 19.22
N LYS A 99 -27.86 -8.25 18.21
CA LYS A 99 -27.84 -9.71 18.08
C LYS A 99 -26.41 -10.26 17.98
N HIS A 100 -25.51 -9.53 17.30
CA HIS A 100 -24.11 -9.89 17.11
C HIS A 100 -23.34 -9.81 18.42
N THR A 101 -23.54 -8.73 19.19
CA THR A 101 -23.00 -8.60 20.55
C THR A 101 -23.50 -9.73 21.46
N HIS A 102 -24.80 -10.03 21.42
CA HIS A 102 -25.36 -11.10 22.23
C HIS A 102 -24.76 -12.47 21.86
N ARG A 103 -24.71 -12.81 20.56
CA ARG A 103 -24.08 -14.04 20.05
C ARG A 103 -22.61 -14.12 20.48
N LEU A 104 -21.85 -13.03 20.36
CA LEU A 104 -20.45 -12.98 20.80
C LEU A 104 -20.32 -13.23 22.30
N MET A 105 -21.15 -12.59 23.12
CA MET A 105 -21.14 -12.77 24.57
C MET A 105 -21.45 -14.21 25.00
N GLN A 106 -22.35 -14.89 24.29
CA GLN A 106 -22.58 -16.33 24.51
C GLN A 106 -21.31 -17.15 24.30
N THR A 107 -20.46 -16.81 23.32
CA THR A 107 -19.23 -17.57 23.08
C THR A 107 -18.25 -17.58 24.27
N TYR A 108 -18.36 -16.60 25.18
CA TYR A 108 -17.52 -16.50 26.38
C TYR A 108 -18.07 -17.27 27.58
N ARG A 109 -19.35 -17.66 27.56
CA ARG A 109 -19.95 -18.36 28.70
C ARG A 109 -19.46 -19.81 28.80
N PRO A 110 -19.18 -20.32 30.02
CA PRO A 110 -18.73 -21.69 30.23
C PRO A 110 -19.65 -22.76 29.63
N GLU A 111 -20.97 -22.53 29.69
CA GLU A 111 -22.02 -23.45 29.18
C GLU A 111 -21.88 -23.75 27.67
N PHE A 112 -21.29 -22.84 26.90
CA PHE A 112 -21.11 -22.97 25.46
C PHE A 112 -19.70 -23.38 25.04
N ARG A 113 -18.74 -23.54 25.97
CA ARG A 113 -17.33 -23.90 25.66
C ARG A 113 -17.21 -25.08 24.73
N ARG A 114 -18.05 -26.11 24.93
CA ARG A 114 -18.07 -27.31 24.08
C ARG A 114 -18.29 -27.00 22.61
N TYR A 115 -18.98 -25.91 22.25
CA TYR A 115 -19.26 -25.53 20.86
C TYR A 115 -18.24 -24.57 20.28
N VAL A 116 -17.51 -23.86 21.13
CA VAL A 116 -16.65 -22.75 20.72
C VAL A 116 -15.18 -23.16 20.68
N GLU A 117 -14.74 -23.99 21.62
CA GLU A 117 -13.35 -24.40 21.70
C GLU A 117 -13.00 -25.50 20.68
N PRO A 118 -11.71 -25.61 20.30
CA PRO A 118 -11.24 -26.72 19.47
C PRO A 118 -11.54 -28.06 20.13
N THR A 119 -12.00 -29.03 19.33
CA THR A 119 -12.37 -30.37 19.82
C THR A 119 -11.14 -31.12 20.35
N PRO A 120 -11.32 -32.10 21.26
CA PRO A 120 -10.23 -32.95 21.72
C PRO A 120 -9.47 -33.63 20.57
N ALA A 121 -10.19 -34.09 19.54
CA ALA A 121 -9.60 -34.67 18.33
C ALA A 121 -8.70 -33.67 17.58
N TYR A 122 -9.13 -32.41 17.43
CA TYR A 122 -8.32 -31.36 16.81
C TYR A 122 -7.04 -31.09 17.62
N ARG A 123 -7.17 -30.96 18.95
CA ARG A 123 -6.02 -30.72 19.84
C ARG A 123 -5.03 -31.89 19.80
N LEU A 124 -5.54 -33.13 19.78
CA LEU A 124 -4.72 -34.33 19.66
C LEU A 124 -3.97 -34.34 18.32
N ALA A 125 -4.65 -34.03 17.21
CA ALA A 125 -4.03 -33.96 15.90
C ALA A 125 -2.88 -32.94 15.86
N ARG A 126 -3.07 -31.72 16.38
CA ARG A 126 -2.01 -30.71 16.43
C ARG A 126 -0.82 -31.14 17.30
N ARG A 127 -1.07 -31.76 18.46
CA ARG A 127 -0.02 -32.30 19.32
C ARG A 127 0.74 -33.47 18.68
N LEU A 128 0.06 -34.30 17.88
CA LEU A 128 0.69 -35.38 17.15
C LEU A 128 1.59 -34.85 16.03
N GLU A 129 1.15 -33.82 15.30
CA GLU A 129 1.96 -33.14 14.30
C GLU A 129 3.25 -32.56 14.90
N GLU A 130 3.15 -31.87 16.05
CA GLU A 130 4.32 -31.35 16.77
C GLU A 130 5.27 -32.46 17.23
N ARG A 131 4.74 -33.56 17.80
CA ARG A 131 5.58 -34.67 18.29
C ARG A 131 6.25 -35.48 17.19
N LEU A 132 5.64 -35.52 16.00
CA LEU A 132 6.09 -36.33 14.87
C LEU A 132 6.79 -35.49 13.79
N GLU A 133 7.14 -34.22 14.07
CA GLU A 133 7.79 -33.31 13.12
C GLU A 133 9.04 -33.94 12.47
N PHE A 134 9.85 -34.63 13.26
CA PHE A 134 11.09 -35.29 12.83
C PHE A 134 10.98 -36.82 12.79
N ALA A 135 9.78 -37.38 12.86
CA ALA A 135 9.61 -38.83 12.89
C ALA A 135 9.97 -39.44 11.51
N PRO A 136 10.69 -40.58 11.48
CA PRO A 136 10.99 -41.27 10.23
C PRO A 136 9.73 -41.90 9.62
N PHE A 137 9.84 -42.26 8.35
CA PHE A 137 8.82 -43.04 7.66
C PHE A 137 8.55 -44.37 8.40
N PRO A 138 7.29 -44.80 8.60
CA PRO A 138 6.05 -44.26 8.05
C PRO A 138 5.33 -43.22 8.92
N LEU A 139 5.82 -42.94 10.13
CA LEU A 139 5.15 -42.06 11.10
C LEU A 139 5.02 -40.62 10.59
N SER A 140 5.93 -40.18 9.72
CA SER A 140 5.84 -38.90 9.01
C SER A 140 4.59 -38.72 8.13
N ARG A 141 3.91 -39.82 7.73
CA ARG A 141 2.65 -39.72 6.97
C ARG A 141 1.48 -39.23 7.81
N LEU A 142 1.49 -39.45 9.12
CA LEU A 142 0.38 -39.06 9.99
C LEU A 142 0.20 -37.54 10.05
N PRO A 143 1.24 -36.73 10.32
CA PRO A 143 1.16 -35.27 10.24
C PRO A 143 0.75 -34.76 8.86
N ALA A 144 1.21 -35.40 7.78
CA ALA A 144 0.83 -35.03 6.42
C ALA A 144 -0.67 -35.22 6.17
N LEU A 145 -1.27 -36.30 6.69
CA LEU A 145 -2.70 -36.57 6.57
C LEU A 145 -3.54 -35.64 7.45
N THR A 146 -3.16 -35.46 8.72
CA THR A 146 -3.91 -34.59 9.65
C THR A 146 -3.77 -33.10 9.30
N GLY A 147 -2.64 -32.72 8.71
CA GLY A 147 -2.34 -31.37 8.21
C GLY A 147 -2.95 -31.09 6.84
N TRP A 148 -3.54 -32.08 6.16
CA TRP A 148 -4.04 -31.89 4.81
C TRP A 148 -5.23 -30.92 4.76
N ASP A 149 -5.09 -29.83 4.03
CA ASP A 149 -6.06 -28.73 3.93
C ASP A 149 -7.26 -29.05 2.99
N VAL A 150 -8.00 -30.13 3.26
CA VAL A 150 -9.15 -30.58 2.44
C VAL A 150 -10.49 -30.56 3.20
N PRO A 151 -11.63 -30.27 2.54
CA PRO A 151 -12.94 -30.14 3.20
C PRO A 151 -13.39 -31.35 4.01
N PHE A 152 -12.95 -32.55 3.62
CA PHE A 152 -13.33 -33.81 4.28
C PHE A 152 -12.47 -34.15 5.50
N ASN A 153 -11.39 -33.39 5.77
CA ASN A 153 -10.55 -33.61 6.95
C ASN A 153 -11.26 -33.07 8.21
N PRO A 154 -11.66 -33.92 9.17
CA PRO A 154 -12.38 -33.48 10.37
C PRO A 154 -11.51 -32.70 11.35
N VAL A 155 -10.18 -32.80 11.23
CA VAL A 155 -9.18 -32.09 12.04
C VAL A 155 -8.37 -31.09 11.21
N ARG A 156 -8.91 -30.67 10.06
CA ARG A 156 -8.29 -29.74 9.10
C ARG A 156 -7.70 -28.51 9.80
N PRO A 157 -6.43 -28.13 9.52
CA PRO A 157 -5.82 -26.96 10.14
C PRO A 157 -6.64 -25.69 9.93
N LEU A 158 -6.53 -24.74 10.86
CA LEU A 158 -7.05 -23.39 10.66
C LEU A 158 -6.29 -22.70 9.51
N PRO A 159 -6.95 -21.81 8.75
CA PRO A 159 -6.25 -21.07 7.71
C PRO A 159 -5.12 -20.23 8.33
N PRO A 160 -4.01 -20.00 7.61
CA PRO A 160 -2.81 -19.32 8.13
C PRO A 160 -2.99 -17.79 8.18
N VAL A 161 -4.18 -17.33 8.54
CA VAL A 161 -4.52 -15.94 8.75
C VAL A 161 -4.84 -15.74 10.23
N GLY A 162 -4.39 -14.62 10.78
CA GLY A 162 -4.72 -14.26 12.17
C GLY A 162 -6.20 -13.91 12.34
N GLY A 163 -6.55 -13.44 13.54
CA GLY A 163 -7.91 -13.04 13.90
C GLY A 163 -8.58 -14.02 14.85
N LEU A 164 -9.75 -13.62 15.34
CA LEU A 164 -10.54 -14.42 16.27
C LEU A 164 -11.67 -15.11 15.50
N PRO A 165 -11.68 -16.45 15.35
CA PRO A 165 -12.74 -17.18 14.64
C PRO A 165 -14.14 -16.83 15.14
N ARG A 166 -14.27 -16.55 16.44
CA ARG A 166 -15.53 -16.13 17.07
C ARG A 166 -16.06 -14.81 16.51
N LEU A 167 -15.20 -13.84 16.19
CA LEU A 167 -15.64 -12.55 15.63
C LEU A 167 -16.12 -12.69 14.18
N HIS A 168 -15.47 -13.55 13.39
CA HIS A 168 -15.87 -13.81 12.01
C HIS A 168 -17.04 -14.78 11.88
N GLY A 169 -17.22 -15.68 12.85
CA GLY A 169 -18.23 -16.73 12.80
C GLY A 169 -19.60 -16.35 13.39
N ILE A 170 -19.75 -15.18 14.03
CA ILE A 170 -21.00 -14.79 14.70
C ILE A 170 -22.15 -14.43 13.74
N GLU A 171 -21.85 -14.09 12.49
CA GLU A 171 -22.85 -13.90 11.44
C GLU A 171 -22.50 -14.83 10.27
N PRO A 172 -23.23 -15.95 10.09
CA PRO A 172 -22.95 -16.88 9.00
C PRO A 172 -23.27 -16.31 7.61
N ASP A 173 -24.15 -15.31 7.53
CA ASP A 173 -24.63 -14.73 6.28
C ASP A 173 -24.02 -13.35 6.04
N GLU A 174 -22.68 -13.32 5.96
CA GLU A 174 -21.94 -12.14 5.52
C GLU A 174 -22.38 -11.70 4.12
N VAL A 175 -22.34 -10.40 3.84
CA VAL A 175 -22.62 -9.75 2.55
C VAL A 175 -21.40 -8.99 2.06
N ASP A 176 -21.44 -8.51 0.81
CA ASP A 176 -20.39 -7.63 0.30
C ASP A 176 -20.48 -6.27 0.98
N VAL A 177 -19.37 -5.84 1.58
CA VAL A 177 -19.22 -4.55 2.24
C VAL A 177 -18.44 -3.62 1.33
N SER A 178 -18.93 -2.39 1.19
CA SER A 178 -18.30 -1.36 0.38
C SER A 178 -18.36 0.01 1.04
N LEU A 179 -17.43 0.88 0.67
CA LEU A 179 -17.38 2.28 1.06
C LEU A 179 -17.87 3.16 -0.10
N PRO A 180 -18.70 4.18 0.15
CA PRO A 180 -19.00 5.18 -0.87
C PRO A 180 -17.73 5.89 -1.36
N LEU A 181 -17.53 5.99 -2.67
CA LEU A 181 -16.33 6.65 -3.21
C LEU A 181 -16.24 8.13 -2.84
N GLY A 182 -17.38 8.82 -2.73
CA GLY A 182 -17.42 10.22 -2.31
C GLY A 182 -16.86 10.47 -0.91
N GLU A 183 -16.87 9.47 -0.04
CA GLU A 183 -16.30 9.57 1.32
C GLU A 183 -14.77 9.46 1.34
N ARG A 184 -14.13 8.97 0.26
CA ARG A 184 -12.67 8.78 0.22
C ARG A 184 -11.88 10.09 0.25
N VAL A 185 -12.52 11.22 -0.04
CA VAL A 185 -11.91 12.56 0.13
C VAL A 185 -11.57 12.81 1.60
N GLY A 186 -12.28 12.19 2.54
CA GLY A 186 -11.98 12.25 3.98
C GLY A 186 -10.77 11.41 4.41
N HIS A 187 -10.09 10.74 3.48
CA HIS A 187 -8.99 9.81 3.71
C HIS A 187 -9.38 8.59 4.56
N SER A 188 -8.53 7.57 4.59
CA SER A 188 -8.79 6.34 5.36
C SER A 188 -7.52 5.83 6.01
N LEU A 189 -7.61 5.48 7.29
CA LEU A 189 -6.51 4.93 8.06
C LEU A 189 -6.77 3.44 8.34
N VAL A 190 -5.91 2.57 7.81
CA VAL A 190 -5.96 1.13 8.06
C VAL A 190 -4.89 0.77 9.08
N LEU A 191 -5.31 0.42 10.29
CA LEU A 191 -4.42 0.01 11.38
C LEU A 191 -4.37 -1.51 11.53
N GLY A 192 -3.23 -2.01 11.97
CA GLY A 192 -3.05 -3.43 12.27
C GLY A 192 -1.57 -3.79 12.42
N THR A 193 -1.28 -4.92 13.05
CA THR A 193 0.10 -5.45 13.19
C THR A 193 0.59 -6.08 11.87
N THR A 194 1.83 -6.58 11.82
CA THR A 194 2.33 -7.29 10.64
C THR A 194 1.54 -8.59 10.43
N ARG A 195 1.36 -9.02 9.16
CA ARG A 195 0.66 -10.25 8.75
C ARG A 195 -0.85 -10.36 9.08
N VAL A 196 -1.51 -9.26 9.48
CA VAL A 196 -2.98 -9.25 9.70
C VAL A 196 -3.82 -8.95 8.46
N GLY A 197 -3.19 -8.81 7.29
CA GLY A 197 -3.92 -8.59 6.02
C GLY A 197 -3.90 -7.16 5.48
N LYS A 198 -3.15 -6.21 6.08
CA LYS A 198 -3.04 -4.83 5.56
C LYS A 198 -2.64 -4.76 4.08
N THR A 199 -1.61 -5.51 3.68
CA THR A 199 -1.17 -5.56 2.27
C THR A 199 -2.24 -6.15 1.38
N ARG A 200 -2.98 -7.18 1.84
CA ARG A 200 -4.09 -7.78 1.06
C ARG A 200 -5.25 -6.81 0.86
N LEU A 201 -5.57 -5.99 1.88
CA LEU A 201 -6.56 -4.93 1.72
C LEU A 201 -6.09 -3.85 0.74
N ALA A 202 -4.81 -3.46 0.83
CA ALA A 202 -4.21 -2.52 -0.14
C ALA A 202 -4.25 -3.08 -1.56
N GLU A 203 -3.88 -4.34 -1.78
CA GLU A 203 -4.01 -5.03 -3.07
C GLU A 203 -5.44 -4.97 -3.61
N LEU A 204 -6.45 -5.19 -2.75
CA LEU A 204 -7.86 -5.15 -3.14
C LEU A 204 -8.29 -3.74 -3.57
N PHE A 205 -7.89 -2.70 -2.85
CA PHE A 205 -8.21 -1.32 -3.19
C PHE A 205 -7.50 -0.87 -4.46
N VAL A 206 -6.18 -1.11 -4.54
CA VAL A 206 -5.35 -0.76 -5.69
C VAL A 206 -5.84 -1.47 -6.95
N THR A 207 -6.24 -2.74 -6.86
CA THR A 207 -6.81 -3.48 -8.01
C THR A 207 -8.08 -2.80 -8.54
N GLN A 208 -8.97 -2.36 -7.64
CA GLN A 208 -10.20 -1.68 -8.04
C GLN A 208 -9.91 -0.31 -8.67
N ASP A 209 -9.01 0.47 -8.07
CA ASP A 209 -8.70 1.81 -8.52
C ASP A 209 -7.95 1.79 -9.88
N ILE A 210 -7.05 0.83 -10.10
CA ILE A 210 -6.37 0.65 -11.41
C ILE A 210 -7.40 0.41 -12.53
N ARG A 211 -8.41 -0.42 -12.25
CA ARG A 211 -9.44 -0.82 -13.21
C ARG A 211 -10.54 0.21 -13.40
N ARG A 212 -10.81 1.05 -12.40
CA ARG A 212 -11.95 1.98 -12.43
C ARG A 212 -11.73 3.04 -13.51
N LYS A 213 -12.81 3.31 -14.26
CA LYS A 213 -12.91 4.39 -15.23
C LYS A 213 -13.98 5.39 -14.80
N ASN A 214 -13.72 6.68 -14.99
CA ASN A 214 -14.69 7.75 -14.78
C ASN A 214 -15.76 7.75 -15.89
N ALA A 215 -16.72 8.68 -15.83
CA ALA A 215 -17.79 8.82 -16.82
C ALA A 215 -17.28 9.16 -18.23
N ALA A 216 -16.08 9.75 -18.35
CA ALA A 216 -15.42 10.04 -19.62
C ALA A 216 -14.62 8.83 -20.17
N GLY A 217 -14.59 7.70 -19.46
CA GLY A 217 -13.83 6.51 -19.84
C GLY A 217 -12.35 6.56 -19.48
N GLU A 218 -11.91 7.59 -18.76
CA GLU A 218 -10.53 7.77 -18.31
C GLU A 218 -10.29 6.99 -17.02
N HIS A 219 -9.10 6.41 -16.89
CA HIS A 219 -8.74 5.68 -15.69
C HIS A 219 -8.38 6.60 -14.52
N GLU A 220 -8.62 6.13 -13.28
CA GLU A 220 -8.15 6.84 -12.09
C GLU A 220 -6.60 6.83 -12.00
N VAL A 221 -6.04 7.89 -11.40
CA VAL A 221 -4.61 7.96 -11.08
C VAL A 221 -4.38 7.23 -9.76
N VAL A 222 -3.53 6.21 -9.78
CA VAL A 222 -3.20 5.40 -8.60
C VAL A 222 -1.72 5.54 -8.29
N ILE A 223 -1.41 6.10 -7.12
CA ILE A 223 -0.05 6.23 -6.62
C ILE A 223 0.10 5.35 -5.39
N VAL A 224 1.07 4.42 -5.44
CA VAL A 224 1.38 3.51 -4.33
C VAL A 224 2.80 3.78 -3.87
N ILE A 225 2.97 4.06 -2.58
CA ILE A 225 4.26 4.20 -1.93
C ILE A 225 4.43 2.99 -1.02
N ASP A 226 5.32 2.08 -1.40
CA ASP A 226 5.60 0.88 -0.62
C ASP A 226 7.05 0.91 -0.08
N PRO A 227 7.26 1.29 1.19
CA PRO A 227 8.60 1.31 1.78
C PRO A 227 9.17 -0.11 2.01
N LYS A 228 8.36 -1.17 1.87
CA LYS A 228 8.82 -2.55 2.10
C LYS A 228 9.40 -3.22 0.86
N GLY A 229 9.10 -2.71 -0.33
CA GLY A 229 9.49 -3.34 -1.59
C GLY A 229 8.80 -4.70 -1.81
N ASP A 230 7.50 -4.79 -1.54
CA ASP A 230 6.68 -5.98 -1.76
C ASP A 230 6.55 -6.27 -3.27
N ALA A 231 7.30 -7.27 -3.72
CA ALA A 231 7.33 -7.69 -5.11
C ALA A 231 5.97 -8.23 -5.60
N ASP A 232 5.14 -8.81 -4.72
CA ASP A 232 3.83 -9.34 -5.10
C ASP A 232 2.84 -8.20 -5.34
N LEU A 233 2.91 -7.13 -4.53
CA LEU A 233 2.13 -5.91 -4.77
C LEU A 233 2.52 -5.28 -6.10
N LEU A 234 3.82 -5.12 -6.39
CA LEU A 234 4.30 -4.56 -7.65
C LEU A 234 3.85 -5.39 -8.86
N LYS A 235 4.04 -6.72 -8.81
CA LYS A 235 3.61 -7.65 -9.87
C LYS A 235 2.09 -7.56 -10.09
N ARG A 236 1.32 -7.47 -9.02
CA ARG A 236 -0.14 -7.31 -9.12
C ARG A 236 -0.48 -6.00 -9.80
N MET A 237 0.09 -4.87 -9.39
CA MET A 237 -0.17 -3.57 -10.01
C MET A 237 0.10 -3.59 -11.52
N TYR A 238 1.23 -4.16 -11.93
CA TYR A 238 1.56 -4.33 -13.35
C TYR A 238 0.56 -5.23 -14.08
N ALA A 239 0.23 -6.40 -13.51
CA ALA A 239 -0.74 -7.32 -14.09
C ALA A 239 -2.14 -6.73 -14.20
N GLU A 240 -2.56 -5.90 -13.24
CA GLU A 240 -3.84 -5.19 -13.30
C GLU A 240 -3.83 -4.06 -14.32
N ALA A 241 -2.73 -3.32 -14.44
CA ALA A 241 -2.59 -2.29 -15.47
C ALA A 241 -2.67 -2.91 -16.87
N GLN A 242 -1.99 -4.03 -17.10
CA GLN A 242 -2.07 -4.78 -18.36
C GLN A 242 -3.47 -5.31 -18.64
N ARG A 243 -4.17 -5.87 -17.64
CA ARG A 243 -5.56 -6.33 -17.81
C ARG A 243 -6.54 -5.20 -18.08
N ALA A 244 -6.26 -4.01 -17.56
CA ALA A 244 -7.04 -2.81 -17.80
C ALA A 244 -6.70 -2.13 -19.15
N GLY A 245 -5.66 -2.61 -19.87
CA GLY A 245 -5.20 -2.02 -21.14
C GLY A 245 -4.50 -0.67 -20.97
N ARG A 246 -3.86 -0.45 -19.82
CA ARG A 246 -3.17 0.80 -19.46
C ARG A 246 -1.72 0.60 -19.02
N GLU A 247 -1.09 -0.49 -19.46
CA GLU A 247 0.32 -0.78 -19.17
C GLU A 247 1.28 0.31 -19.65
N GLY A 248 0.94 1.04 -20.71
CA GLY A 248 1.72 2.20 -21.19
C GLY A 248 1.71 3.39 -20.23
N GLU A 249 0.83 3.40 -19.23
CA GLU A 249 0.72 4.41 -18.17
C GLU A 249 1.33 3.92 -16.84
N PHE A 250 1.98 2.75 -16.82
CA PHE A 250 2.55 2.18 -15.62
C PHE A 250 4.00 2.65 -15.41
N TYR A 251 4.23 3.41 -14.33
CA TYR A 251 5.55 3.91 -13.96
C TYR A 251 5.98 3.33 -12.61
N VAL A 252 7.21 2.83 -12.54
CA VAL A 252 7.85 2.34 -11.31
C VAL A 252 8.98 3.28 -10.94
N PHE A 253 9.05 3.73 -9.69
CA PHE A 253 10.23 4.43 -9.17
C PHE A 253 10.85 3.56 -8.08
N HIS A 254 12.05 3.04 -8.34
CA HIS A 254 12.77 2.17 -7.42
C HIS A 254 14.24 2.60 -7.30
N LEU A 255 14.72 2.78 -6.07
CA LEU A 255 16.09 3.26 -5.80
C LEU A 255 17.15 2.17 -6.02
N GLY A 256 16.81 0.90 -5.78
CA GLY A 256 17.73 -0.23 -5.91
C GLY A 256 17.76 -0.91 -7.28
N TRP A 257 16.88 -0.53 -8.22
CA TRP A 257 16.82 -1.14 -9.57
C TRP A 257 16.66 -0.07 -10.64
N PRO A 258 17.76 0.63 -11.01
CA PRO A 258 17.71 1.72 -11.98
C PRO A 258 17.18 1.31 -13.36
N ASP A 259 17.42 0.07 -13.79
CA ASP A 259 17.07 -0.42 -15.13
C ASP A 259 15.55 -0.44 -15.40
N ILE A 260 14.74 -0.60 -14.35
CA ILE A 260 13.27 -0.62 -14.42
C ILE A 260 12.64 0.64 -13.83
N SER A 261 13.45 1.55 -13.28
CA SER A 261 12.99 2.73 -12.56
C SER A 261 12.82 3.91 -13.51
N ALA A 262 11.72 4.62 -13.36
CA ALA A 262 11.46 5.88 -14.02
C ALA A 262 12.46 6.94 -13.54
N ARG A 263 12.96 7.74 -14.49
CA ARG A 263 13.85 8.87 -14.18
C ARG A 263 13.06 9.98 -13.51
N TYR A 264 13.56 10.45 -12.37
CA TYR A 264 12.93 11.50 -11.59
C TYR A 264 13.93 12.62 -11.27
N ASN A 265 13.59 13.85 -11.63
CA ASN A 265 14.30 15.05 -11.21
C ASN A 265 13.34 15.93 -10.38
N ALA A 266 13.47 15.80 -9.05
CA ALA A 266 12.63 16.50 -8.08
C ALA A 266 12.84 18.01 -8.07
N VAL A 267 13.95 18.53 -8.58
CA VAL A 267 14.27 19.96 -8.56
C VAL A 267 14.15 20.62 -9.92
N GLY A 268 14.11 19.84 -11.00
CA GLY A 268 14.03 20.38 -12.36
C GLY A 268 12.61 20.71 -12.85
N ARG A 269 11.55 20.34 -12.13
CA ARG A 269 10.16 20.78 -12.44
C ARG A 269 9.67 21.71 -11.33
N PHE A 270 9.57 23.00 -11.61
CA PHE A 270 9.18 24.03 -10.63
C PHE A 270 8.26 25.06 -11.28
N GLY A 271 7.33 25.61 -10.51
CA GLY A 271 6.55 26.79 -10.94
C GLY A 271 7.33 28.08 -10.71
N ARG A 272 8.11 28.14 -9.63
CA ARG A 272 9.01 29.25 -9.29
C ARG A 272 10.44 28.74 -9.08
N ILE A 273 11.44 29.45 -9.60
CA ILE A 273 12.87 29.07 -9.47
C ILE A 273 13.28 28.89 -8.00
N SER A 274 12.69 29.67 -7.09
CA SER A 274 12.93 29.57 -5.65
C SER A 274 12.58 28.19 -5.06
N GLU A 275 11.69 27.41 -5.69
CA GLU A 275 11.36 26.06 -5.25
C GLU A 275 12.55 25.11 -5.37
N VAL A 276 13.48 25.34 -6.31
CA VAL A 276 14.72 24.55 -6.45
C VAL A 276 15.51 24.63 -5.14
N ALA A 277 15.73 25.85 -4.65
CA ALA A 277 16.43 26.09 -3.39
C ALA A 277 15.66 25.55 -2.18
N THR A 278 14.34 25.74 -2.12
CA THR A 278 13.52 25.24 -1.01
C THR A 278 13.57 23.72 -0.90
N ARG A 279 13.54 22.99 -2.03
CA ARG A 279 13.59 21.53 -2.06
C ARG A 279 14.96 20.97 -1.65
N VAL A 280 16.04 21.70 -1.94
CA VAL A 280 17.41 21.31 -1.56
C VAL A 280 17.68 21.67 -0.09
N ALA A 281 17.49 22.93 0.29
CA ALA A 281 17.81 23.42 1.63
C ALA A 281 16.80 23.00 2.71
N GLY A 282 15.57 22.64 2.33
CA GLY A 282 14.54 22.16 3.26
C GLY A 282 14.88 20.84 3.96
N GLN A 283 15.91 20.13 3.51
CA GLN A 283 16.46 18.95 4.19
C GLN A 283 17.32 19.29 5.41
N LEU A 284 17.74 20.55 5.56
CA LEU A 284 18.57 21.02 6.67
C LEU A 284 17.71 21.37 7.89
N SER A 285 18.25 21.13 9.09
CA SER A 285 17.56 21.43 10.35
C SER A 285 17.25 22.94 10.47
N GLY A 286 16.05 23.26 10.93
CA GLY A 286 15.57 24.64 11.07
C GLY A 286 15.84 25.28 12.43
N GLU A 287 16.56 24.61 13.32
CA GLU A 287 16.70 25.01 14.73
C GLU A 287 18.09 25.54 15.06
N GLY A 288 18.13 26.60 15.88
CA GLY A 288 19.36 27.21 16.41
C GLY A 288 20.29 27.75 15.32
N ASN A 289 21.61 27.57 15.50
CA ASN A 289 22.64 27.99 14.53
C ASN A 289 22.47 27.35 13.14
N SER A 290 21.76 26.23 13.05
CA SER A 290 21.46 25.55 11.78
C SER A 290 20.50 26.34 10.89
N ALA A 291 19.69 27.22 11.47
CA ALA A 291 18.76 28.06 10.71
C ALA A 291 19.50 29.07 9.81
N ALA A 292 20.55 29.72 10.33
CA ALA A 292 21.37 30.65 9.55
C ALA A 292 22.11 29.93 8.41
N PHE A 293 22.61 28.72 8.68
CA PHE A 293 23.24 27.87 7.66
C PHE A 293 22.23 27.45 6.57
N ARG A 294 21.01 27.09 6.96
CA ARG A 294 19.93 26.76 6.02
C ARG A 294 19.56 27.94 5.12
N GLU A 295 19.41 29.13 5.68
CA GLU A 295 19.13 30.35 4.90
C GLU A 295 20.27 30.69 3.94
N PHE A 296 21.52 30.52 4.38
CA PHE A 296 22.68 30.67 3.51
C PHE A 296 22.66 29.66 2.35
N ALA A 297 22.50 28.37 2.65
CA ALA A 297 22.42 27.31 1.63
C ALA A 297 21.27 27.55 0.65
N TRP A 298 20.11 27.98 1.16
CA TRP A 298 18.96 28.34 0.33
C TRP A 298 19.29 29.49 -0.61
N ARG A 299 19.85 30.60 -0.09
CA ARG A 299 20.21 31.78 -0.91
C ARG A 299 21.20 31.40 -2.00
N PHE A 300 22.20 30.59 -1.65
CA PHE A 300 23.25 30.16 -2.54
C PHE A 300 22.72 29.26 -3.67
N VAL A 301 21.94 28.22 -3.34
CA VAL A 301 21.30 27.36 -4.34
C VAL A 301 20.31 28.14 -5.22
N ASN A 302 19.61 29.14 -4.67
CA ASN A 302 18.70 29.99 -5.44
C ASN A 302 19.44 30.84 -6.49
N ILE A 303 20.64 31.36 -6.16
CA ILE A 303 21.49 32.09 -7.12
C ILE A 303 21.93 31.15 -8.25
N ILE A 304 22.43 29.96 -7.91
CA ILE A 304 22.85 28.94 -8.89
C ILE A 304 21.67 28.55 -9.79
N ALA A 305 20.50 28.27 -9.20
CA ALA A 305 19.31 27.88 -9.96
C ALA A 305 18.87 28.97 -10.94
N ARG A 306 18.92 30.25 -10.55
CA ARG A 306 18.61 31.38 -11.44
C ARG A 306 19.60 31.49 -12.59
N ALA A 307 20.90 31.36 -12.30
CA ALA A 307 21.93 31.39 -13.32
C ALA A 307 21.78 30.25 -14.33
N LEU A 308 21.55 29.02 -13.85
CA LEU A 308 21.32 27.86 -14.72
C LEU A 308 20.11 28.04 -15.64
N VAL A 309 18.99 28.52 -15.10
CA VAL A 309 17.77 28.74 -15.88
C VAL A 309 17.96 29.80 -16.96
N GLU A 310 18.63 30.91 -16.64
CA GLU A 310 18.94 31.97 -17.62
C GLU A 310 19.90 31.50 -18.72
N LEU A 311 20.83 30.60 -18.38
CA LEU A 311 21.70 29.90 -19.32
C LEU A 311 20.98 28.82 -20.15
N GLY A 312 19.67 28.64 -19.97
CA GLY A 312 18.87 27.61 -20.65
C GLY A 312 19.12 26.19 -20.14
N GLN A 313 19.83 26.04 -19.02
CA GLN A 313 20.13 24.75 -18.40
C GLN A 313 19.09 24.42 -17.35
N ARG A 314 18.56 23.19 -17.40
CA ARG A 314 17.57 22.74 -16.43
C ARG A 314 18.27 22.32 -15.14
N PRO A 315 17.95 22.90 -13.97
CA PRO A 315 18.55 22.51 -12.71
C PRO A 315 18.35 21.03 -12.38
N ASP A 316 19.42 20.36 -11.95
CA ASP A 316 19.41 19.04 -11.35
C ASP A 316 20.40 18.97 -10.18
N TYR A 317 20.34 17.90 -9.40
CA TYR A 317 21.18 17.75 -8.21
C TYR A 317 22.68 17.75 -8.53
N MET A 318 23.09 17.16 -9.65
CA MET A 318 24.49 17.05 -10.03
C MET A 318 25.06 18.40 -10.50
N LEU A 319 24.29 19.14 -11.30
CA LEU A 319 24.63 20.50 -11.73
C LEU A 319 24.72 21.44 -10.54
N ILE A 320 23.74 21.41 -9.64
CA ILE A 320 23.77 22.22 -8.42
C ILE A 320 25.00 21.86 -7.60
N GLN A 321 25.26 20.57 -7.33
CA GLN A 321 26.43 20.14 -6.56
C GLN A 321 27.75 20.56 -7.22
N ARG A 322 27.87 20.40 -8.54
CA ARG A 322 29.04 20.82 -9.32
C ARG A 322 29.32 22.31 -9.15
N HIS A 323 28.29 23.14 -9.24
CA HIS A 323 28.43 24.59 -9.10
C HIS A 323 28.52 25.07 -7.66
N VAL A 324 28.08 24.26 -6.69
CA VAL A 324 28.33 24.52 -5.28
C VAL A 324 29.81 24.37 -4.95
N ILE A 325 30.44 23.31 -5.44
CA ILE A 325 31.88 23.05 -5.23
C ILE A 325 32.73 24.02 -6.06
N ASN A 326 32.32 24.30 -7.30
CA ASN A 326 33.04 25.19 -8.22
C ASN A 326 32.09 26.23 -8.83
N ILE A 327 31.89 27.31 -8.07
CA ILE A 327 31.07 28.45 -8.50
C ILE A 327 31.76 29.31 -9.57
N ASP A 328 33.09 29.27 -9.64
CA ASP A 328 33.91 30.10 -10.54
C ASP A 328 33.52 29.86 -12.01
N ALA A 329 33.35 28.59 -12.39
CA ALA A 329 32.94 28.21 -13.73
C ALA A 329 31.56 28.79 -14.11
N LEU A 330 30.59 28.72 -13.18
CA LEU A 330 29.25 29.27 -13.42
C LEU A 330 29.28 30.79 -13.54
N PHE A 331 30.10 31.45 -12.72
CA PHE A 331 30.27 32.90 -12.77
C PHE A 331 30.87 33.36 -14.10
N ILE A 332 31.90 32.68 -14.60
CA ILE A 332 32.50 32.97 -15.91
C ILE A 332 31.48 32.76 -17.03
N GLU A 333 30.80 31.60 -17.05
CA GLU A 333 29.81 31.26 -18.09
C GLU A 333 28.64 32.24 -18.10
N TYR A 334 28.10 32.58 -16.92
CA TYR A 334 27.04 33.56 -16.79
C TYR A 334 27.49 34.96 -17.21
N ALA A 335 28.69 35.40 -16.81
CA ALA A 335 29.22 36.71 -17.20
C ALA A 335 29.43 36.81 -18.71
N GLN A 336 29.95 35.76 -19.36
CA GLN A 336 30.05 35.69 -20.83
C GLN A 336 28.69 35.85 -21.49
N HIS A 337 27.70 35.09 -21.03
CA HIS A 337 26.34 35.15 -21.55
C HIS A 337 25.70 36.53 -21.37
N TYR A 338 25.89 37.14 -20.20
CA TYR A 338 25.39 38.47 -19.89
C TYR A 338 26.04 39.54 -20.78
N PHE A 339 27.38 39.61 -20.83
CA PHE A 339 28.09 40.61 -21.63
C PHE A 339 27.90 40.44 -23.13
N ALA A 340 27.75 39.21 -23.62
CA ALA A 340 27.40 38.97 -25.02
C ALA A 340 26.07 39.62 -25.42
N LYS A 341 25.12 39.74 -24.48
CA LYS A 341 23.82 40.40 -24.69
C LYS A 341 23.87 41.92 -24.44
N THR A 342 24.57 42.36 -23.40
CA THR A 342 24.47 43.75 -22.91
C THR A 342 25.62 44.65 -23.37
N GLU A 343 26.86 44.16 -23.32
CA GLU A 343 28.06 44.94 -23.62
C GLU A 343 29.18 44.06 -24.22
N PRO A 344 29.13 43.77 -25.53
CA PRO A 344 30.06 42.83 -26.17
C PRO A 344 31.54 43.21 -26.04
N LYS A 345 31.84 44.51 -25.96
CA LYS A 345 33.21 45.03 -25.80
C LYS A 345 33.76 44.86 -24.38
N ALA A 346 32.92 44.61 -23.38
CA ALA A 346 33.35 44.37 -22.00
C ALA A 346 34.34 43.20 -21.92
N TRP A 347 34.09 42.15 -22.72
CA TRP A 347 34.90 40.93 -22.69
C TRP A 347 36.36 41.18 -23.10
N GLU A 348 36.61 42.08 -24.06
CA GLU A 348 37.97 42.47 -24.48
C GLU A 348 38.74 43.15 -23.35
N VAL A 349 38.06 44.05 -22.61
CA VAL A 349 38.65 44.74 -21.46
C VAL A 349 38.98 43.75 -20.33
N ILE A 350 38.09 42.79 -20.07
CA ILE A 350 38.30 41.75 -19.06
C ILE A 350 39.53 40.89 -19.40
N VAL A 351 39.73 40.52 -20.66
CA VAL A 351 40.92 39.78 -21.12
C VAL A 351 42.20 40.61 -20.93
N GLN A 352 42.14 41.91 -21.19
CA GLN A 352 43.30 42.80 -20.96
C GLN A 352 43.63 42.96 -19.47
N ILE A 353 42.62 43.03 -18.60
CA ILE A 353 42.81 43.06 -17.14
C ILE A 353 43.46 41.74 -16.71
N GLU A 354 42.93 40.60 -17.15
CA GLU A 354 43.46 39.28 -16.81
C GLU A 354 44.93 39.11 -17.20
N ALA A 355 45.34 39.59 -18.38
CA ALA A 355 46.73 39.54 -18.85
C ALA A 355 47.70 40.33 -17.96
N LYS A 356 47.20 41.35 -17.22
CA LYS A 356 47.99 42.17 -16.30
C LYS A 356 48.01 41.61 -14.87
N LEU A 357 47.27 40.53 -14.58
CA LEU A 357 47.19 39.94 -13.25
C LEU A 357 48.36 38.99 -12.96
N ASN A 358 49.10 39.35 -11.91
CA ASN A 358 50.20 38.59 -11.33
C ASN A 358 49.92 38.31 -9.85
N GLU A 359 50.61 37.33 -9.24
CA GLU A 359 50.40 36.92 -7.83
C GLU A 359 50.47 38.08 -6.82
N LYS A 360 51.23 39.14 -7.15
CA LYS A 360 51.35 40.35 -6.31
C LYS A 360 50.16 41.31 -6.39
N ASN A 361 49.40 41.27 -7.49
CA ASN A 361 48.30 42.22 -7.79
C ASN A 361 46.92 41.62 -7.53
N ILE A 362 46.85 40.34 -7.17
CA ILE A 362 45.59 39.68 -6.83
C ILE A 362 45.16 40.11 -5.41
N PRO A 363 43.92 40.58 -5.21
CA PRO A 363 43.40 40.89 -3.87
C PRO A 363 43.50 39.69 -2.92
N ARG A 364 43.82 39.93 -1.65
CA ARG A 364 44.05 38.86 -0.66
C ARG A 364 42.89 37.86 -0.52
N ASN A 365 41.65 38.34 -0.62
CA ASN A 365 40.43 37.54 -0.55
C ASN A 365 40.15 36.70 -1.82
N MET A 366 40.96 36.86 -2.88
CA MET A 366 40.81 36.16 -4.15
C MET A 366 42.05 35.32 -4.52
N ILE A 367 43.02 35.20 -3.60
CA ILE A 367 44.22 34.37 -3.79
C ILE A 367 43.79 32.91 -3.97
N GLY A 368 44.31 32.24 -5.00
CA GLY A 368 43.98 30.84 -5.32
C GLY A 368 42.75 30.64 -6.20
N ARG A 369 42.05 31.71 -6.59
CA ARG A 369 40.99 31.70 -7.62
C ARG A 369 41.58 31.83 -9.01
N GLU A 370 40.80 31.47 -10.03
CA GLU A 370 41.21 31.62 -11.43
C GLU A 370 41.39 33.11 -11.80
N LYS A 371 42.42 33.44 -12.60
CA LYS A 371 42.70 34.83 -13.01
C LYS A 371 41.52 35.51 -13.71
N ARG A 372 40.76 34.74 -14.51
CA ARG A 372 39.54 35.21 -15.19
C ARG A 372 38.50 35.75 -14.20
N VAL A 373 38.30 35.05 -13.08
CA VAL A 373 37.34 35.44 -12.04
C VAL A 373 37.76 36.76 -11.38
N VAL A 374 39.05 36.91 -11.10
CA VAL A 374 39.62 38.15 -10.52
C VAL A 374 39.46 39.32 -11.50
N ALA A 375 39.70 39.11 -12.80
CA ALA A 375 39.53 40.13 -13.81
C ALA A 375 38.06 40.58 -13.96
N LEU A 376 37.13 39.63 -13.94
CA LEU A 376 35.69 39.90 -13.94
C LEU A 376 35.27 40.73 -12.73
N GLU A 377 35.78 40.40 -11.54
CA GLU A 377 35.51 41.13 -10.30
C GLU A 377 36.00 42.59 -10.37
N GLN A 378 37.22 42.81 -10.87
CA GLN A 378 37.80 44.15 -11.02
C GLN A 378 37.02 44.99 -12.04
N TYR A 379 36.62 44.39 -13.17
CA TYR A 379 35.80 45.07 -14.16
C TYR A 379 34.42 45.45 -13.58
N LEU A 380 33.74 44.51 -12.92
CA LEU A 380 32.43 44.75 -12.28
C LEU A 380 32.50 45.69 -11.08
N SER A 381 33.67 45.96 -10.51
CA SER A 381 33.87 47.00 -9.49
C SER A 381 33.88 48.41 -10.08
N GLN A 382 34.18 48.54 -11.37
CA GLN A 382 34.25 49.82 -12.09
C GLN A 382 33.00 50.07 -12.94
N ALA A 383 32.39 49.00 -13.46
CA ALA A 383 31.18 49.06 -14.26
C ALA A 383 29.94 49.43 -13.40
N ARG A 384 29.02 50.21 -13.97
CA ARG A 384 27.76 50.63 -13.32
C ARG A 384 26.57 49.72 -13.66
N ASN A 385 26.81 48.53 -14.21
CA ASN A 385 25.76 47.64 -14.67
C ASN A 385 25.25 46.78 -13.49
N TYR A 386 23.94 46.78 -13.27
CA TYR A 386 23.29 45.98 -12.22
C TYR A 386 22.55 44.80 -12.85
N ASP A 387 22.94 43.59 -12.45
CA ASP A 387 22.17 42.38 -12.70
C ASP A 387 22.10 41.55 -11.41
N PRO A 388 20.90 41.21 -10.93
CA PRO A 388 20.73 40.56 -9.63
C PRO A 388 21.32 39.14 -9.57
N VAL A 389 21.45 38.44 -10.70
CA VAL A 389 22.04 37.09 -10.75
C VAL A 389 23.56 37.19 -10.81
N LEU A 390 24.10 38.08 -11.64
CA LEU A 390 25.53 38.37 -11.73
C LEU A 390 26.09 38.88 -10.39
N ASP A 391 25.40 39.80 -9.73
CA ASP A 391 25.78 40.28 -8.40
C ASP A 391 25.64 39.20 -7.33
N GLY A 392 24.63 38.33 -7.46
CA GLY A 392 24.48 37.15 -6.62
C GLY A 392 25.69 36.20 -6.75
N LEU A 393 26.08 35.86 -7.98
CA LEU A 393 27.24 35.02 -8.28
C LEU A 393 28.55 35.68 -7.85
N ARG A 394 28.68 36.99 -8.06
CA ARG A 394 29.82 37.78 -7.59
C ARG A 394 29.94 37.75 -6.07
N SER A 395 28.83 37.89 -5.35
CA SER A 395 28.81 37.75 -3.89
C SER A 395 29.18 36.34 -3.47
N ALA A 396 28.74 35.32 -4.21
CA ALA A 396 29.04 33.92 -3.96
C ALA A 396 30.55 33.61 -4.08
N VAL A 397 31.21 34.15 -5.12
CA VAL A 397 32.65 33.99 -5.37
C VAL A 397 33.51 34.68 -4.31
N ARG A 398 33.04 35.81 -3.76
CA ARG A 398 33.76 36.59 -2.73
C ARG A 398 33.78 35.90 -1.36
N TYR A 399 32.94 34.91 -1.12
CA TYR A 399 33.04 34.10 0.09
C TYR A 399 34.32 33.26 0.06
N ASP A 400 34.98 33.19 1.21
CA ASP A 400 36.23 32.44 1.36
C ASP A 400 35.97 30.95 1.07
N LYS A 401 36.92 30.30 0.39
CA LYS A 401 36.81 28.90 -0.05
C LYS A 401 36.60 27.97 1.15
N THR A 402 37.13 28.37 2.31
CA THR A 402 37.02 27.72 3.63
C THR A 402 35.61 27.63 4.21
N TYR A 403 34.63 28.36 3.67
CA TYR A 403 33.22 28.21 4.10
C TYR A 403 32.51 27.04 3.41
N PHE A 404 33.10 26.49 2.35
CA PHE A 404 32.52 25.41 1.54
C PHE A 404 33.26 24.07 1.68
N ASP A 405 34.51 24.11 2.15
CA ASP A 405 35.32 22.96 2.59
C ASP A 405 35.03 22.62 4.06
#